data_AF-A0A2N1PJH3-F1
#
_entry.id   AF-A0A2N1PJH3-F1
#
_cell.length_a   1.000
_cell.length_b   1.000
_cell.length_c   1.000
_cell.angle_alpha   90.00
_cell.angle_beta   90.00
_cell.angle_gamma   90.00
#
_symmetry.space_group_name_H-M   'P 1'
#
loop_
_entity.id
_entity.type
_entity.pdbx_description
1 polymer ?
#
loop_
_entity_poly.entity_id
_entity_poly.type
_entity_poly.pdbx_seq_one_letter_code
_entity_poly.pdbx_strand_id
1 'polypeptide(L)'
;TKTNFETDLFYPIIKHTEKLSGISYNDQMAFKVIADHIKALTFAISDGAILSNEGRGYVLRRLLRRALKYGRKLGLFEPFLYTLVDDVVDTMGVFYQNLYDTKDIVKKIVLKEEQKFLETINEGEKHLTEAMDKEGKRVSGETAFKLYDTYGFPIELTIEYALEQGGSVDLDDFKAHLEAQKARSRNARSKEGSMKAQEEAYLSFKEPSKFIGYDVLQAESKIIKVFDQGIVLDQTPFYATSGGQVADQGTINGTEVKDVFKLPNGQFLHVVSEVFEEGDEVLAIVDAKMRLKTIRNHSAAHLFHQAIKDIFGKHANQQGSQVSPKSWRFDFNHFETESDDRILEVEKLVKAYIHEKPLDVIIRDMPLEEARKIGAMALFGEKYGDVVRVVDMGWSKELCG
;
A
#
# COMPACT_ATOMS: atom_id res chain seq x y z
N THR A 1 -13.53 -31.53 27.31
CA THR A 1 -13.84 -30.17 27.80
C THR A 1 -15.13 -29.69 27.18
N LYS A 2 -15.86 -28.78 27.85
CA LYS A 2 -17.23 -28.39 27.42
C LYS A 2 -17.23 -27.45 26.21
N THR A 3 -16.11 -26.77 25.93
CA THR A 3 -15.92 -25.92 24.74
C THR A 3 -14.49 -26.05 24.19
N ASN A 4 -14.26 -25.64 22.94
CA ASN A 4 -12.91 -25.64 22.30
C ASN A 4 -11.92 -24.64 22.94
N PHE A 5 -12.40 -23.76 23.82
CA PHE A 5 -11.60 -22.74 24.50
C PHE A 5 -10.97 -23.24 25.81
N GLU A 6 -11.46 -24.35 26.34
CA GLU A 6 -10.85 -25.07 27.46
C GLU A 6 -9.81 -26.06 26.92
N THR A 7 -8.83 -25.57 26.17
CA THR A 7 -7.72 -26.38 25.66
C THR A 7 -6.40 -25.70 26.03
N ASP A 8 -5.33 -26.47 26.06
CA ASP A 8 -3.98 -25.98 26.35
C ASP A 8 -3.54 -24.85 25.38
N LEU A 9 -4.22 -24.72 24.24
CA LEU A 9 -3.99 -23.69 23.21
C LEU A 9 -4.56 -22.30 23.56
N PHE A 10 -5.53 -22.21 24.47
CA PHE A 10 -6.22 -20.95 24.82
C PHE A 10 -6.19 -20.65 26.32
N TYR A 11 -6.06 -21.70 27.15
CA TYR A 11 -6.09 -21.55 28.61
C TYR A 11 -5.00 -20.63 29.18
N PRO A 12 -3.74 -20.63 28.68
CA PRO A 12 -2.72 -19.68 29.15
C PRO A 12 -3.15 -18.22 28.96
N ILE A 13 -3.68 -17.89 27.78
CA ILE A 13 -4.16 -16.53 27.44
C ILE A 13 -5.35 -16.13 28.33
N ILE A 14 -6.28 -17.07 28.55
CA ILE A 14 -7.44 -16.85 29.43
C ILE A 14 -6.97 -16.57 30.87
N LYS A 15 -6.03 -17.38 31.39
CA LYS A 15 -5.48 -17.23 32.75
C LYS A 15 -4.76 -15.90 32.93
N HIS A 16 -3.99 -15.47 31.93
CA HIS A 16 -3.35 -14.16 31.98
C HIS A 16 -4.39 -13.04 31.96
N THR A 17 -5.45 -13.16 31.15
CA THR A 17 -6.56 -12.21 31.13
C THR A 17 -7.31 -12.16 32.47
N GLU A 18 -7.50 -13.28 33.17
CA GLU A 18 -8.07 -13.31 34.53
C GLU A 18 -7.20 -12.51 35.51
N LYS A 19 -5.88 -12.68 35.42
CA LYS A 19 -4.92 -11.97 36.26
C LYS A 19 -4.96 -10.45 36.02
N LEU A 20 -5.08 -10.04 34.76
CA LEU A 20 -5.14 -8.62 34.39
C LEU A 20 -6.47 -7.98 34.82
N SER A 21 -7.59 -8.69 34.64
CA SER A 21 -8.94 -8.16 34.93
C SER A 21 -9.37 -8.30 36.39
N GLY A 22 -8.78 -9.24 37.14
CA GLY A 22 -9.24 -9.62 38.47
C GLY A 22 -10.56 -10.41 38.47
N ILE A 23 -11.07 -10.82 37.31
CA ILE A 23 -12.32 -11.56 37.15
C ILE A 23 -12.01 -13.02 36.82
N SER A 24 -12.64 -13.96 37.53
CA SER A 24 -12.50 -15.39 37.22
C SER A 24 -13.29 -15.79 35.98
N TYR A 25 -12.67 -16.60 35.13
CA TYR A 25 -13.27 -17.18 33.95
C TYR A 25 -14.25 -18.29 34.32
N ASN A 26 -15.52 -18.04 34.01
CA ASN A 26 -16.66 -18.92 34.17
C ASN A 26 -17.42 -18.99 32.83
N ASP A 27 -16.71 -19.34 31.76
CA ASP A 27 -17.24 -19.52 30.41
C ASP A 27 -17.73 -18.24 29.69
N GLN A 28 -17.40 -17.05 30.22
CA GLN A 28 -17.86 -15.78 29.65
C GLN A 28 -17.28 -15.55 28.25
N MET A 29 -18.11 -15.04 27.34
CA MET A 29 -17.74 -14.75 25.94
C MET A 29 -16.52 -13.83 25.81
N ALA A 30 -16.36 -12.87 26.74
CA ALA A 30 -15.28 -11.87 26.68
C ALA A 30 -13.89 -12.51 26.65
N PHE A 31 -13.61 -13.45 27.55
CA PHE A 31 -12.33 -14.16 27.61
C PHE A 31 -12.07 -14.97 26.35
N LYS A 32 -13.09 -15.67 25.83
CA LYS A 32 -13.00 -16.48 24.61
C LYS A 32 -12.65 -15.63 23.39
N VAL A 33 -13.32 -14.49 23.24
CA VAL A 33 -13.10 -13.56 22.12
C VAL A 33 -11.70 -12.95 22.19
N ILE A 34 -11.26 -12.50 23.37
CA ILE A 34 -9.91 -11.96 23.56
C ILE A 34 -8.85 -13.00 23.16
N ALA A 35 -8.97 -14.23 23.67
CA ALA A 35 -8.00 -15.28 23.43
C ALA A 35 -7.95 -15.71 21.95
N ASP A 36 -9.11 -15.84 21.30
CA ASP A 36 -9.19 -16.15 19.86
C ASP A 36 -8.55 -15.06 19.00
N HIS A 37 -8.92 -13.80 19.26
CA HIS A 37 -8.54 -12.69 18.41
C HIS A 37 -7.07 -12.33 18.56
N ILE A 38 -6.49 -12.35 19.78
CA ILE A 38 -5.05 -12.10 19.93
C ILE A 38 -4.21 -13.19 19.30
N LYS A 39 -4.66 -14.45 19.35
CA LYS A 39 -4.03 -15.55 18.63
C LYS A 39 -4.04 -15.28 17.13
N ALA A 40 -5.21 -15.01 16.54
CA ALA A 40 -5.33 -14.73 15.10
C ALA A 40 -4.46 -13.53 14.66
N LEU A 41 -4.45 -12.46 15.46
CA LEU A 41 -3.61 -11.28 15.22
C LEU A 41 -2.13 -11.60 15.25
N THR A 42 -1.68 -12.34 16.26
CA THR A 42 -0.28 -12.70 16.43
C THR A 42 0.23 -13.48 15.23
N PHE A 43 -0.51 -14.49 14.77
CA PHE A 43 -0.16 -15.25 13.57
C PHE A 43 -0.14 -14.38 12.32
N ALA A 44 -1.22 -13.64 12.06
CA ALA A 44 -1.33 -12.86 10.84
C ALA A 44 -0.23 -11.80 10.72
N ILE A 45 0.07 -11.08 11.81
CA ILE A 45 1.10 -10.05 11.82
C ILE A 45 2.50 -10.68 11.73
N SER A 46 2.72 -11.82 12.37
CA SER A 46 3.99 -12.56 12.23
C SER A 46 4.23 -13.01 10.79
N ASP A 47 3.19 -13.39 10.07
CA ASP A 47 3.25 -13.75 8.65
C ASP A 47 3.34 -12.51 7.71
N GLY A 48 3.51 -11.32 8.28
CA GLY A 48 3.71 -10.06 7.55
C GLY A 48 2.44 -9.31 7.17
N ALA A 49 1.27 -9.71 7.69
CA ALA A 49 0.05 -8.93 7.49
C ALA A 49 0.09 -7.61 8.28
N ILE A 50 -0.49 -6.57 7.69
CA ILE A 50 -0.43 -5.20 8.22
C ILE A 50 -1.83 -4.74 8.60
N LEU A 51 -1.94 -4.07 9.74
CA LEU A 51 -3.17 -3.40 10.15
C LEU A 51 -3.39 -2.16 9.26
N SER A 52 -4.49 -2.13 8.52
CA SER A 52 -4.78 -1.05 7.56
C SER A 52 -6.27 -0.69 7.57
N ASN A 53 -6.63 0.38 6.86
CA ASN A 53 -8.02 0.82 6.75
C ASN A 53 -8.80 0.04 5.67
N GLU A 54 -8.15 -0.83 4.89
CA GLU A 54 -8.75 -1.49 3.73
C GLU A 54 -8.37 -2.97 3.62
N GLY A 55 -9.19 -3.73 2.90
CA GLY A 55 -8.91 -5.14 2.57
C GLY A 55 -8.68 -6.02 3.80
N ARG A 56 -7.63 -6.85 3.76
CA ARG A 56 -7.31 -7.81 4.84
C ARG A 56 -6.84 -7.12 6.12
N GLY A 57 -6.13 -6.00 6.00
CA GLY A 57 -5.64 -5.25 7.16
C GLY A 57 -6.77 -4.64 7.99
N TYR A 58 -7.87 -4.25 7.33
CA TYR A 58 -9.09 -3.82 8.01
C TYR A 58 -9.74 -4.93 8.84
N VAL A 59 -9.75 -6.16 8.32
CA VAL A 59 -10.29 -7.32 9.07
C VAL A 59 -9.47 -7.57 10.34
N LEU A 60 -8.15 -7.52 10.27
CA LEU A 60 -7.28 -7.67 11.44
C LEU A 60 -7.52 -6.55 12.45
N ARG A 61 -7.56 -5.29 11.99
CA ARG A 61 -7.88 -4.14 12.84
C ARG A 61 -9.23 -4.30 13.55
N ARG A 62 -10.24 -4.85 12.87
CA ARG A 62 -11.54 -5.17 13.47
C ARG A 62 -11.43 -6.21 14.58
N LEU A 63 -10.64 -7.27 14.42
CA LEU A 63 -10.42 -8.29 15.47
C LEU A 63 -9.76 -7.66 16.71
N LEU A 64 -8.75 -6.82 16.51
CA LEU A 64 -8.05 -6.12 17.61
C LEU A 64 -9.02 -5.23 18.40
N ARG A 65 -9.78 -4.39 17.69
CA ARG A 65 -10.77 -3.49 18.31
C ARG A 65 -11.86 -4.23 19.07
N ARG A 66 -12.32 -5.35 18.52
CA ARG A 66 -13.31 -6.20 19.18
C ARG A 66 -12.77 -6.85 20.45
N ALA A 67 -11.53 -7.31 20.44
CA ALA A 67 -10.86 -7.84 21.63
C ALA A 67 -10.72 -6.75 22.72
N LEU A 68 -10.33 -5.53 22.35
CA LEU A 68 -10.25 -4.39 23.28
C LEU A 68 -11.60 -4.03 23.90
N LYS A 69 -12.67 -3.98 23.10
CA LYS A 69 -14.03 -3.77 23.59
C LYS A 69 -14.42 -4.80 24.66
N TYR A 70 -14.15 -6.09 24.40
CA TYR A 70 -14.42 -7.14 25.40
C TYR A 70 -13.52 -7.01 26.63
N GLY A 71 -12.28 -6.52 26.47
CA GLY A 71 -11.41 -6.14 27.58
C GLY A 71 -12.05 -5.08 28.48
N ARG A 72 -12.65 -4.03 27.91
CA ARG A 72 -13.36 -2.99 28.68
C ARG A 72 -14.53 -3.56 29.48
N LYS A 73 -15.27 -4.54 28.94
CA LYS A 73 -16.32 -5.25 29.69
C LYS A 73 -15.79 -6.02 30.91
N LEU A 74 -14.50 -6.36 30.90
CA LEU A 74 -13.79 -6.98 32.01
C LEU A 74 -13.06 -5.96 32.90
N GLY A 75 -13.25 -4.65 32.67
CA GLY A 75 -12.59 -3.59 33.44
C GLY A 75 -11.16 -3.25 32.99
N LEU A 76 -10.73 -3.72 31.81
CA LEU A 76 -9.44 -3.38 31.23
C LEU A 76 -9.55 -2.12 30.38
N PHE A 77 -9.00 -1.01 30.89
CA PHE A 77 -9.03 0.30 30.23
C PHE A 77 -7.68 0.74 29.65
N GLU A 78 -6.60 0.09 30.08
CA GLU A 78 -5.24 0.30 29.60
C GLU A 78 -4.87 -0.72 28.50
N PRO A 79 -3.86 -0.45 27.66
CA PRO A 79 -3.34 -1.44 26.71
C PRO A 79 -2.96 -2.75 27.41
N PHE A 80 -3.44 -3.87 26.88
CA PHE A 80 -3.24 -5.19 27.48
C PHE A 80 -3.04 -6.31 26.46
N LEU A 81 -3.56 -6.21 25.23
CA LEU A 81 -3.50 -7.31 24.25
C LEU A 81 -2.06 -7.63 23.86
N TYR A 82 -1.18 -6.63 23.76
CA TYR A 82 0.23 -6.81 23.45
C TYR A 82 0.96 -7.69 24.48
N THR A 83 0.48 -7.73 25.73
CA THR A 83 1.05 -8.60 26.77
C THR A 83 0.66 -10.06 26.53
N LEU A 84 -0.50 -10.31 25.92
CA LEU A 84 -1.00 -11.65 25.60
C LEU A 84 -0.31 -12.27 24.38
N VAL A 85 0.44 -11.49 23.60
CA VAL A 85 1.28 -12.01 22.51
C VAL A 85 2.33 -12.97 23.07
N ASP A 86 2.87 -12.69 24.26
CA ASP A 86 3.84 -13.57 24.93
C ASP A 86 3.24 -14.97 25.13
N ASP A 87 2.01 -15.05 25.63
CA ASP A 87 1.31 -16.32 25.87
C ASP A 87 1.07 -17.11 24.58
N VAL A 88 0.75 -16.40 23.48
CA VAL A 88 0.56 -17.04 22.16
C VAL A 88 1.88 -17.63 21.66
N VAL A 89 2.98 -16.86 21.75
CA VAL A 89 4.30 -17.31 21.31
C VAL A 89 4.81 -18.46 22.17
N ASP A 90 4.61 -18.42 23.49
CA ASP A 90 5.04 -19.48 24.38
C ASP A 90 4.25 -20.78 24.16
N THR A 91 2.96 -20.67 23.83
CA THR A 91 2.08 -21.83 23.57
C THR A 91 2.32 -22.45 22.18
N MET A 92 2.56 -21.62 21.16
CA MET A 92 2.55 -22.05 19.76
C MET A 92 3.94 -22.04 19.11
N GLY A 93 4.90 -21.26 19.63
CA GLY A 93 6.19 -20.98 18.99
C GLY A 93 7.05 -22.22 18.76
N VAL A 94 6.90 -23.26 19.57
CA VAL A 94 7.60 -24.55 19.40
C VAL A 94 7.35 -25.16 18.00
N PHE A 95 6.18 -24.92 17.42
CA PHE A 95 5.82 -25.42 16.09
C PHE A 95 5.99 -24.37 14.97
N TYR A 96 6.15 -23.09 15.34
CA TYR A 96 6.16 -21.96 14.41
C TYR A 96 7.29 -20.98 14.78
N GLN A 97 8.51 -21.27 14.32
CA GLN A 97 9.70 -20.46 14.62
C GLN A 97 9.52 -18.97 14.30
N ASN A 98 8.78 -18.67 13.21
CA ASN A 98 8.48 -17.29 12.81
C ASN A 98 7.86 -16.46 13.96
N LEU A 99 7.04 -17.07 14.82
CA LEU A 99 6.42 -16.38 15.95
C LEU A 99 7.45 -15.88 16.98
N TYR A 100 8.56 -16.60 17.18
CA TYR A 100 9.64 -16.14 18.05
C TYR A 100 10.39 -14.98 17.40
N ASP A 101 10.71 -15.12 16.11
CA ASP A 101 11.52 -14.16 15.36
C ASP A 101 10.80 -12.80 15.21
N THR A 102 9.47 -12.81 15.15
CA THR A 102 8.63 -11.60 14.99
C THR A 102 7.95 -11.14 16.28
N LYS A 103 8.20 -11.80 17.43
CA LYS A 103 7.54 -11.51 18.71
C LYS A 103 7.54 -10.03 19.07
N ASP A 104 8.71 -9.40 19.09
CA ASP A 104 8.85 -8.02 19.53
C ASP A 104 8.19 -7.02 18.59
N ILE A 105 8.24 -7.28 17.28
CA ILE A 105 7.60 -6.40 16.29
C ILE A 105 6.08 -6.53 16.36
N VAL A 106 5.54 -7.75 16.54
CA VAL A 106 4.11 -7.98 16.74
C VAL A 106 3.63 -7.26 18.00
N LYS A 107 4.35 -7.38 19.12
CA LYS A 107 4.02 -6.67 20.37
C LYS A 107 3.94 -5.16 20.17
N LYS A 108 4.93 -4.58 19.48
CA LYS A 108 4.93 -3.14 19.16
C LYS A 108 3.74 -2.73 18.29
N ILE A 109 3.43 -3.51 17.24
CA ILE A 109 2.30 -3.23 16.34
C ILE A 109 0.97 -3.28 17.08
N VAL A 110 0.75 -4.34 17.87
CA VAL A 110 -0.47 -4.52 18.66
C VAL A 110 -0.59 -3.38 19.67
N LEU A 111 0.45 -3.10 20.47
CA LEU A 111 0.45 -2.02 21.46
C LEU A 111 0.11 -0.66 20.84
N LYS A 112 0.74 -0.32 19.71
CA LYS A 112 0.51 0.95 19.03
C LYS A 112 -0.93 1.10 18.53
N GLU A 113 -1.47 0.04 17.93
CA GLU A 113 -2.87 0.07 17.48
C GLU A 113 -3.84 0.10 18.68
N GLU A 114 -3.53 -0.58 19.78
CA GLU A 114 -4.31 -0.49 21.02
C GLU A 114 -4.36 0.95 21.54
N GLN A 115 -3.20 1.60 21.70
CA GLN A 115 -3.10 2.98 22.17
C GLN A 115 -3.92 3.93 21.30
N LYS A 116 -3.70 3.87 19.98
CA LYS A 116 -4.43 4.70 19.01
C LYS A 116 -5.94 4.48 19.09
N PHE A 117 -6.36 3.24 19.25
CA PHE A 117 -7.78 2.94 19.35
C PHE A 117 -8.39 3.38 20.69
N LEU A 118 -7.67 3.22 21.80
CA LEU A 118 -8.10 3.65 23.13
C LEU A 118 -8.27 5.18 23.23
N GLU A 119 -7.47 5.95 22.49
CA GLU A 119 -7.69 7.40 22.34
C GLU A 119 -9.06 7.70 21.70
N THR A 120 -9.42 6.98 20.63
CA THR A 120 -10.66 7.22 19.86
C THR A 120 -11.92 6.63 20.51
N ILE A 121 -11.81 5.51 21.25
CA ILE A 121 -12.98 4.78 21.75
C ILE A 121 -13.77 5.58 22.80
N ASN A 122 -13.07 6.33 23.67
CA ASN A 122 -13.72 7.06 24.75
C ASN A 122 -14.60 8.20 24.21
N GLU A 123 -14.10 8.96 23.23
CA GLU A 123 -14.88 10.03 22.59
C GLU A 123 -16.01 9.44 21.74
N GLY A 124 -15.74 8.35 21.01
CA GLY A 124 -16.74 7.69 20.18
C GLY A 124 -17.90 7.07 20.97
N GLU A 125 -17.63 6.40 22.10
CA GLU A 125 -18.66 5.87 23.01
C GLU A 125 -19.56 6.97 23.56
N LYS A 126 -18.96 8.11 23.96
CA LYS A 126 -19.70 9.27 24.46
C LYS A 126 -20.62 9.84 23.37
N HIS A 127 -20.09 10.10 22.18
CA HIS A 127 -20.87 10.64 21.06
C HIS A 127 -21.95 9.70 20.57
N LEU A 128 -21.69 8.38 20.59
CA LEU A 128 -22.71 7.39 20.28
C LEU A 128 -23.85 7.41 21.30
N THR A 129 -23.54 7.47 22.59
CA THR A 129 -24.57 7.52 23.64
C THR A 129 -25.42 8.79 23.51
N GLU A 130 -24.78 9.96 23.32
CA GLU A 130 -25.47 11.23 23.07
C GLU A 130 -26.36 11.19 21.81
N ALA A 131 -25.91 10.52 20.75
CA ALA A 131 -26.68 10.32 19.53
C ALA A 131 -27.89 9.41 19.77
N MET A 132 -27.71 8.30 20.49
CA MET A 132 -28.79 7.36 20.80
C MET A 132 -29.88 7.98 21.68
N ASP A 133 -29.49 8.86 22.62
CA ASP A 133 -30.41 9.62 23.45
C ASP A 133 -31.22 10.63 22.64
N LYS A 134 -30.61 11.26 21.63
CA LYS A 134 -31.28 12.24 20.74
C LYS A 134 -32.16 11.59 19.68
N GLU A 135 -31.72 10.48 19.09
CA GLU A 135 -32.34 9.85 17.92
C GLU A 135 -33.27 8.68 18.28
N GLY A 136 -33.46 8.38 19.57
CA GLY A 136 -34.44 7.40 20.03
C GLY A 136 -34.04 5.95 19.71
N LYS A 137 -32.78 5.58 20.00
CA LYS A 137 -32.20 4.23 19.80
C LYS A 137 -32.12 3.73 18.35
N ARG A 138 -32.48 4.54 17.34
CA ARG A 138 -32.13 4.26 15.94
C ARG A 138 -31.15 5.33 15.46
N VAL A 139 -29.88 4.98 15.39
CA VAL A 139 -28.81 5.87 14.92
C VAL A 139 -28.91 5.99 13.40
N SER A 140 -29.06 7.21 12.91
CA SER A 140 -29.09 7.57 11.48
C SER A 140 -27.75 7.27 10.79
N GLY A 141 -27.80 7.11 9.47
CA GLY A 141 -26.61 6.87 8.67
C GLY A 141 -25.67 8.08 8.67
N GLU A 142 -26.22 9.29 8.67
CA GLU A 142 -25.46 10.55 8.83
C GLU A 142 -24.65 10.56 10.14
N THR A 143 -25.28 10.26 11.27
CA THR A 143 -24.60 10.25 12.58
C THR A 143 -23.57 9.13 12.66
N ALA A 144 -23.91 7.93 12.17
CA ALA A 144 -22.95 6.83 12.07
C ALA A 144 -21.77 7.16 11.16
N PHE A 145 -22.01 7.90 10.07
CA PHE A 145 -20.99 8.39 9.16
C PHE A 145 -20.09 9.43 9.83
N LYS A 146 -20.66 10.34 10.63
CA LYS A 146 -19.89 11.32 11.40
C LYS A 146 -19.00 10.65 12.46
N LEU A 147 -19.53 9.66 13.18
CA LEU A 147 -18.76 8.82 14.11
C LEU A 147 -17.56 8.17 13.41
N TYR A 148 -17.78 7.61 12.22
CA TYR A 148 -16.74 6.98 11.41
C TYR A 148 -15.71 7.96 10.83
N ASP A 149 -16.16 9.00 10.13
CA ASP A 149 -15.31 9.90 9.34
C ASP A 149 -14.64 10.99 10.18
N THR A 150 -15.37 11.56 11.13
CA THR A 150 -14.87 12.69 11.95
C THR A 150 -14.16 12.20 13.21
N TYR A 151 -14.74 11.24 13.92
CA TYR A 151 -14.24 10.78 15.22
C TYR A 151 -13.43 9.48 15.13
N GLY A 152 -13.28 8.91 13.93
CA GLY A 152 -12.56 7.65 13.72
C GLY A 152 -13.19 6.43 14.39
N PHE A 153 -14.44 6.55 14.86
CA PHE A 153 -15.13 5.50 15.60
C PHE A 153 -15.68 4.44 14.62
N PRO A 154 -15.23 3.18 14.72
CA PRO A 154 -15.52 2.16 13.72
C PRO A 154 -17.01 1.86 13.62
N ILE A 155 -17.54 1.77 12.40
CA ILE A 155 -18.96 1.46 12.16
C ILE A 155 -19.36 0.12 12.79
N GLU A 156 -18.46 -0.86 12.82
CA GLU A 156 -18.75 -2.15 13.44
C GLU A 156 -19.03 -2.02 14.93
N LEU A 157 -18.31 -1.14 15.62
CA LEU A 157 -18.52 -0.88 17.03
C LEU A 157 -19.79 -0.07 17.25
N THR A 158 -20.08 0.93 16.41
CA THR A 158 -21.35 1.66 16.43
C THR A 158 -22.54 0.70 16.40
N ILE A 159 -22.51 -0.27 15.48
CA ILE A 159 -23.56 -1.29 15.36
C ILE A 159 -23.66 -2.14 16.64
N GLU A 160 -22.53 -2.68 17.10
CA GLU A 160 -22.57 -3.58 18.26
C GLU A 160 -23.00 -2.86 19.55
N TYR A 161 -22.53 -1.63 19.80
CA TYR A 161 -22.95 -0.83 20.97
C TYR A 161 -24.42 -0.44 20.87
N ALA A 162 -24.90 -0.03 19.69
CA ALA A 162 -26.31 0.25 19.49
C ALA A 162 -27.17 -0.97 19.81
N LEU A 163 -26.80 -2.16 19.30
CA LEU A 163 -27.51 -3.41 19.57
C LEU A 163 -27.54 -3.76 21.06
N GLU A 164 -26.43 -3.60 21.78
CA GLU A 164 -26.34 -3.89 23.22
C GLU A 164 -27.25 -3.00 24.07
N GLN A 165 -27.53 -1.78 23.63
CA GLN A 165 -28.45 -0.85 24.29
C GLN A 165 -29.91 -0.97 23.78
N GLY A 166 -30.19 -1.99 22.96
CA GLY A 166 -31.51 -2.25 22.38
C GLY A 166 -31.88 -1.32 21.22
N GLY A 167 -30.87 -0.79 20.51
CA GLY A 167 -30.99 0.08 19.36
C GLY A 167 -30.52 -0.56 18.04
N SER A 168 -30.49 0.25 16.99
CA SER A 168 -30.00 -0.14 15.65
C SER A 168 -29.33 1.03 14.94
N VAL A 169 -28.63 0.73 13.85
CA VAL A 169 -27.96 1.73 12.98
C VAL A 169 -28.51 1.60 11.57
N ASP A 170 -28.82 2.73 10.92
CA ASP A 170 -29.21 2.75 9.52
C ASP A 170 -28.00 2.57 8.60
N LEU A 171 -27.75 1.33 8.21
CA LEU A 171 -26.58 0.97 7.40
C LEU A 171 -26.70 1.37 5.94
N ASP A 172 -27.92 1.46 5.41
CA ASP A 172 -28.11 1.80 4.00
C ASP A 172 -27.90 3.30 3.79
N ASP A 173 -28.39 4.11 4.73
CA ASP A 173 -28.09 5.55 4.79
C ASP A 173 -26.60 5.82 5.01
N PHE A 174 -25.94 5.09 5.93
CA PHE A 174 -24.48 5.19 6.14
C PHE A 174 -23.69 4.91 4.85
N LYS A 175 -24.07 3.85 4.11
CA LYS A 175 -23.43 3.51 2.82
C LYS A 175 -23.64 4.60 1.78
N ALA A 176 -24.83 5.21 1.74
CA ALA A 176 -25.10 6.31 0.82
C ALA A 176 -24.17 7.51 1.08
N HIS A 177 -23.93 7.86 2.34
CA HIS A 177 -22.96 8.89 2.72
C HIS A 177 -21.51 8.54 2.34
N LEU A 178 -21.10 7.28 2.55
CA LEU A 178 -19.77 6.80 2.18
C LEU A 178 -19.54 6.86 0.66
N GLU A 179 -20.52 6.44 -0.14
CA GLU A 179 -20.45 6.51 -1.60
C GLU A 179 -20.46 7.95 -2.11
N ALA A 180 -21.25 8.84 -1.49
CA ALA A 180 -21.22 10.27 -1.82
C ALA A 180 -19.85 10.92 -1.52
N GLN A 181 -19.14 10.50 -0.47
CA GLN A 181 -17.77 10.94 -0.18
C GLN A 181 -16.79 10.42 -1.25
N LYS A 182 -16.84 9.13 -1.59
CA LYS A 182 -15.99 8.54 -2.63
C LYS A 182 -16.22 9.17 -4.01
N ALA A 183 -17.48 9.43 -4.37
CA ALA A 183 -17.85 10.08 -5.62
C ALA A 183 -17.27 11.50 -5.71
N ARG A 184 -17.32 12.28 -4.61
CA ARG A 184 -16.66 13.60 -4.54
C ARG A 184 -15.15 13.50 -4.76
N SER A 185 -14.47 12.52 -4.17
CA SER A 185 -13.03 12.29 -4.35
C SER A 185 -12.65 11.83 -5.76
N ARG A 186 -13.56 11.13 -6.47
CA ARG A 186 -13.37 10.68 -7.86
C ARG A 186 -13.68 11.77 -8.89
N ASN A 187 -14.76 12.53 -8.69
CA ASN A 187 -15.16 13.61 -9.59
C ASN A 187 -14.21 14.82 -9.55
N ALA A 188 -13.38 14.94 -8.51
CA ALA A 188 -12.24 15.86 -8.50
C ALA A 188 -11.12 15.48 -9.51
N ARG A 189 -11.13 14.26 -10.06
CA ARG A 189 -10.12 13.73 -10.99
C ARG A 189 -10.60 13.52 -12.43
N SER A 190 -11.90 13.47 -12.67
CA SER A 190 -12.45 13.17 -14.00
C SER A 190 -13.46 14.23 -14.42
N LYS A 191 -13.01 15.20 -15.22
CA LYS A 191 -13.91 15.97 -16.08
C LYS A 191 -13.83 15.45 -17.51
N GLU A 192 -15.02 15.44 -18.12
CA GLU A 192 -15.34 15.48 -19.56
C GLU A 192 -15.56 14.17 -20.33
N GLY A 193 -16.74 14.12 -20.97
CA GLY A 193 -17.30 12.99 -21.72
C GLY A 193 -16.71 12.77 -23.11
N SER A 194 -15.58 13.40 -23.46
CA SER A 194 -14.82 13.12 -24.68
C SER A 194 -13.99 11.84 -24.60
N MET A 195 -13.71 11.33 -23.39
CA MET A 195 -12.84 10.17 -23.19
C MET A 195 -13.36 8.86 -23.81
N LYS A 196 -14.69 8.64 -23.92
CA LYS A 196 -15.22 7.34 -24.36
C LYS A 196 -14.90 6.99 -25.82
N ALA A 197 -15.08 7.92 -26.75
CA ALA A 197 -14.77 7.68 -28.16
C ALA A 197 -13.25 7.54 -28.39
N GLN A 198 -12.47 8.29 -27.63
CA GLN A 198 -11.01 8.25 -27.65
C GLN A 198 -10.48 6.93 -27.09
N GLU A 199 -11.12 6.38 -26.04
CA GLU A 199 -10.81 5.09 -25.45
C GLU A 199 -11.06 3.92 -26.43
N GLU A 200 -12.16 3.96 -27.20
CA GLU A 200 -12.42 2.96 -28.26
C GLU A 200 -11.40 3.03 -29.40
N ALA A 201 -10.99 4.24 -29.82
CA ALA A 201 -9.95 4.42 -30.82
C ALA A 201 -8.59 3.86 -30.36
N TYR A 202 -8.24 4.03 -29.08
CA TYR A 202 -7.03 3.47 -28.49
C TYR A 202 -7.07 1.95 -28.37
N LEU A 203 -8.21 1.38 -28.00
CA LEU A 203 -8.38 -0.06 -27.87
C LEU A 203 -8.32 -0.78 -29.23
N SER A 204 -8.83 -0.16 -30.28
CA SER A 204 -8.87 -0.73 -31.63
C SER A 204 -7.55 -0.65 -32.40
N PHE A 205 -6.64 0.26 -32.02
CA PHE A 205 -5.35 0.43 -32.67
C PHE A 205 -4.34 -0.65 -32.27
N LYS A 206 -3.87 -1.44 -33.24
CA LYS A 206 -3.05 -2.66 -33.01
C LYS A 206 -1.73 -2.68 -33.77
N GLU A 207 -1.41 -1.65 -34.54
CA GLU A 207 -0.15 -1.60 -35.26
C GLU A 207 1.02 -1.57 -34.26
N PRO A 208 2.07 -2.39 -34.44
CA PRO A 208 3.16 -2.50 -33.48
C PRO A 208 4.00 -1.21 -33.44
N SER A 209 4.45 -0.85 -32.24
CA SER A 209 5.38 0.26 -31.99
C SER A 209 6.52 -0.26 -31.10
N LYS A 210 7.76 0.04 -31.47
CA LYS A 210 8.96 -0.45 -30.78
C LYS A 210 9.60 0.61 -29.92
N PHE A 211 9.76 0.33 -28.62
CA PHE A 211 10.60 1.16 -27.76
C PHE A 211 12.08 0.84 -27.97
N ILE A 212 12.87 1.87 -28.27
CA ILE A 212 14.33 1.77 -28.51
C ILE A 212 15.12 2.71 -27.57
N GLY A 213 14.43 3.34 -26.62
CA GLY A 213 15.00 4.36 -25.73
C GLY A 213 15.97 3.85 -24.67
N TYR A 214 16.19 2.53 -24.56
CA TYR A 214 17.26 1.97 -23.73
C TYR A 214 18.64 2.18 -24.36
N ASP A 215 18.72 2.16 -25.68
CA ASP A 215 19.99 2.18 -26.42
C ASP A 215 20.27 3.56 -27.04
N VAL A 216 19.22 4.24 -27.52
CA VAL A 216 19.35 5.50 -28.26
C VAL A 216 18.44 6.59 -27.69
N LEU A 217 18.87 7.84 -27.82
CA LEU A 217 18.09 9.02 -27.45
C LEU A 217 17.56 9.79 -28.66
N GLN A 218 17.90 9.34 -29.86
CA GLN A 218 17.49 9.94 -31.12
C GLN A 218 17.24 8.83 -32.14
N ALA A 219 16.16 8.96 -32.91
CA ALA A 219 15.84 8.04 -33.99
C ALA A 219 15.01 8.73 -35.08
N GLU A 220 15.24 8.32 -36.33
CA GLU A 220 14.30 8.53 -37.42
C GLU A 220 13.16 7.51 -37.29
N SER A 221 11.94 8.00 -37.34
CA SER A 221 10.73 7.21 -37.10
C SER A 221 9.63 7.61 -38.08
N LYS A 222 8.68 6.72 -38.31
CA LYS A 222 7.50 6.97 -39.12
C LYS A 222 6.27 7.14 -38.25
N ILE A 223 5.42 8.12 -38.56
CA ILE A 223 4.12 8.27 -37.90
C ILE A 223 3.17 7.21 -38.43
N ILE A 224 2.77 6.29 -37.55
CA ILE A 224 1.83 5.20 -37.88
C ILE A 224 0.38 5.54 -37.51
N LYS A 225 0.18 6.53 -36.63
CA LYS A 225 -1.17 6.98 -36.27
C LYS A 225 -1.17 8.41 -35.75
N VAL A 226 -2.21 9.15 -36.11
CA VAL A 226 -2.50 10.48 -35.56
C VAL A 226 -3.84 10.41 -34.80
N PHE A 227 -3.83 10.91 -33.56
CA PHE A 227 -5.00 11.08 -32.71
C PHE A 227 -5.15 12.55 -32.33
N ASP A 228 -6.33 12.95 -31.86
CA ASP A 228 -6.64 14.34 -31.49
C ASP A 228 -5.63 15.00 -30.54
N GLN A 229 -5.01 14.19 -29.66
CA GLN A 229 -4.07 14.67 -28.64
C GLN A 229 -2.60 14.36 -28.93
N GLY A 230 -2.27 13.70 -30.04
CA GLY A 230 -0.89 13.33 -30.32
C GLY A 230 -0.69 12.24 -31.36
N ILE A 231 0.56 11.77 -31.48
CA ILE A 231 1.00 10.87 -32.54
C ILE A 231 1.62 9.58 -32.00
N VAL A 232 1.52 8.51 -32.78
CA VAL A 232 2.20 7.23 -32.51
C VAL A 232 3.24 6.98 -33.58
N LEU A 233 4.44 6.59 -33.15
CA LEU A 233 5.58 6.25 -34.01
C LEU A 233 5.74 4.73 -34.13
N ASP A 234 6.25 4.25 -35.26
CA ASP A 234 6.65 2.85 -35.47
C ASP A 234 7.77 2.41 -34.50
N GLN A 235 8.69 3.32 -34.19
CA GLN A 235 9.69 3.17 -33.15
C GLN A 235 9.90 4.50 -32.41
N THR A 236 10.23 4.45 -31.11
CA THR A 236 10.47 5.68 -30.34
C THR A 236 11.59 5.54 -29.30
N PRO A 237 12.45 6.57 -29.15
CA PRO A 237 13.39 6.65 -28.04
C PRO A 237 12.76 7.17 -26.74
N PHE A 238 11.52 7.67 -26.78
CA PHE A 238 10.85 8.28 -25.63
C PHE A 238 10.26 7.23 -24.68
N TYR A 239 10.67 7.26 -23.42
CA TYR A 239 10.08 6.47 -22.36
C TYR A 239 8.73 7.10 -21.98
N ALA A 240 7.69 6.28 -21.95
CA ALA A 240 6.36 6.67 -21.45
C ALA A 240 6.29 6.57 -19.94
N THR A 241 5.44 7.40 -19.30
CA THR A 241 5.20 7.32 -17.85
C THR A 241 4.84 5.89 -17.43
N SER A 242 5.72 5.25 -16.66
CA SER A 242 5.62 3.82 -16.33
C SER A 242 6.58 3.47 -15.18
N GLY A 243 6.18 2.54 -14.29
CA GLY A 243 7.03 2.09 -13.18
C GLY A 243 7.38 3.20 -12.17
N GLY A 244 6.51 4.21 -12.04
CA GLY A 244 6.77 5.41 -11.22
C GLY A 244 7.63 6.47 -11.91
N GLN A 245 8.35 6.14 -12.98
CA GLN A 245 9.12 7.12 -13.75
C GLN A 245 8.21 7.94 -14.66
N VAL A 246 8.39 9.27 -14.65
CA VAL A 246 7.69 10.19 -15.56
C VAL A 246 8.17 10.04 -17.00
N ALA A 247 7.32 10.41 -17.95
CA ALA A 247 7.66 10.42 -19.37
C ALA A 247 8.87 11.29 -19.68
N ASP A 248 9.56 10.93 -20.76
CA ASP A 248 10.62 11.76 -21.30
C ASP A 248 10.11 13.05 -21.91
N GLN A 249 11.01 14.03 -21.90
CA GLN A 249 10.87 15.30 -22.59
C GLN A 249 11.80 15.33 -23.80
N GLY A 250 11.45 16.13 -24.80
CA GLY A 250 12.22 16.22 -26.02
C GLY A 250 11.42 16.84 -27.15
N THR A 251 11.83 16.57 -28.39
CA THR A 251 11.17 17.06 -29.58
C THR A 251 10.97 15.99 -30.64
N ILE A 252 9.96 16.17 -31.48
CA ILE A 252 9.73 15.42 -32.73
C ILE A 252 9.68 16.44 -33.86
N ASN A 253 10.62 16.39 -34.81
CA ASN A 253 10.79 17.40 -35.87
C ASN A 253 10.86 18.86 -35.35
N GLY A 254 11.39 19.05 -34.15
CA GLY A 254 11.48 20.38 -33.51
C GLY A 254 10.26 20.77 -32.68
N THR A 255 9.13 20.06 -32.81
CA THR A 255 7.93 20.24 -31.98
C THR A 255 8.15 19.64 -30.60
N GLU A 256 7.81 20.36 -29.53
CA GLU A 256 7.92 19.88 -28.15
C GLU A 256 6.96 18.71 -27.87
N VAL A 257 7.49 17.64 -27.26
CA VAL A 257 6.70 16.53 -26.72
C VAL A 257 6.35 16.85 -25.27
N LYS A 258 5.05 17.03 -25.00
CA LYS A 258 4.53 17.44 -23.69
C LYS A 258 4.41 16.30 -22.70
N ASP A 259 4.04 15.11 -23.19
CA ASP A 259 3.91 13.89 -22.41
C ASP A 259 3.96 12.66 -23.32
N VAL A 260 4.21 11.49 -22.74
CA VAL A 260 4.23 10.21 -23.45
C VAL A 260 3.51 9.14 -22.63
N PHE A 261 2.50 8.52 -23.23
CA PHE A 261 1.66 7.51 -22.59
C PHE A 261 1.70 6.18 -23.33
N LYS A 262 1.58 5.07 -22.60
CA LYS A 262 1.35 3.75 -23.20
C LYS A 262 -0.14 3.59 -23.53
N LEU A 263 -0.43 3.23 -24.77
CA LEU A 263 -1.76 2.81 -25.21
C LEU A 263 -2.04 1.35 -24.78
N PRO A 264 -3.30 0.90 -24.79
CA PRO A 264 -3.69 -0.44 -24.29
C PRO A 264 -2.94 -1.61 -24.94
N ASN A 265 -2.51 -1.45 -26.19
CA ASN A 265 -1.79 -2.49 -26.95
C ASN A 265 -0.25 -2.27 -26.95
N GLY A 266 0.27 -1.42 -26.07
CA GLY A 266 1.71 -1.26 -25.81
C GLY A 266 2.41 -0.17 -26.63
N GLN A 267 1.69 0.55 -27.50
CA GLN A 267 2.27 1.64 -28.28
C GLN A 267 2.43 2.92 -27.47
N PHE A 268 3.24 3.84 -27.99
CA PHE A 268 3.61 5.08 -27.31
C PHE A 268 2.94 6.27 -27.99
N LEU A 269 2.02 6.90 -27.29
CA LEU A 269 1.38 8.14 -27.72
C LEU A 269 2.19 9.34 -27.24
N HIS A 270 2.67 10.16 -28.17
CA HIS A 270 3.44 11.37 -27.93
C HIS A 270 2.50 12.57 -28.03
N VAL A 271 2.28 13.27 -26.91
CA VAL A 271 1.43 14.45 -26.88
C VAL A 271 2.20 15.63 -27.47
N VAL A 272 1.74 16.11 -28.61
CA VAL A 272 2.34 17.21 -29.38
C VAL A 272 1.26 18.24 -29.71
N SER A 273 1.63 19.50 -29.88
CA SER A 273 0.68 20.58 -30.22
C SER A 273 0.54 20.85 -31.71
N GLU A 274 1.44 20.33 -32.54
CA GLU A 274 1.40 20.53 -33.97
C GLU A 274 0.67 19.39 -34.68
N VAL A 275 0.18 19.69 -35.87
CA VAL A 275 -0.53 18.73 -36.73
C VAL A 275 0.51 18.00 -37.57
N PHE A 276 0.40 16.68 -37.58
CA PHE A 276 1.21 15.79 -38.40
C PHE A 276 0.28 14.92 -39.27
N GLU A 277 0.83 14.31 -40.32
CA GLU A 277 0.10 13.37 -41.16
C GLU A 277 0.57 11.93 -40.93
N GLU A 278 -0.36 10.97 -41.05
CA GLU A 278 -0.01 9.54 -41.01
C GLU A 278 0.88 9.23 -42.21
N GLY A 279 2.04 8.62 -41.95
CA GLY A 279 3.03 8.29 -42.96
C GLY A 279 4.27 9.19 -42.98
N ASP A 280 4.24 10.33 -42.28
CA ASP A 280 5.38 11.25 -42.22
C ASP A 280 6.62 10.60 -41.58
N GLU A 281 7.79 10.93 -42.13
CA GLU A 281 9.09 10.62 -41.52
C GLU A 281 9.51 11.77 -40.61
N VAL A 282 9.83 11.44 -39.36
CA VAL A 282 10.14 12.41 -38.31
C VAL A 282 11.41 12.03 -37.56
N LEU A 283 12.12 13.04 -37.08
CA LEU A 283 13.25 12.89 -36.19
C LEU A 283 12.80 13.09 -34.74
N ALA A 284 12.80 12.01 -33.96
CA ALA A 284 12.47 11.99 -32.55
C ALA A 284 13.75 12.14 -31.70
N ILE A 285 13.82 13.14 -30.83
CA ILE A 285 14.99 13.48 -30.00
C ILE A 285 14.59 13.67 -28.54
N VAL A 286 15.10 12.82 -27.65
CA VAL A 286 14.92 12.94 -26.20
C VAL A 286 15.93 13.94 -25.61
N ASP A 287 15.50 14.75 -24.64
CA ASP A 287 16.40 15.59 -23.85
C ASP A 287 17.32 14.72 -22.97
N ALA A 288 18.55 14.53 -23.46
CA ALA A 288 19.56 13.73 -22.78
C ALA A 288 19.89 14.22 -21.36
N LYS A 289 19.80 15.53 -21.09
CA LYS A 289 20.10 16.08 -19.76
C LYS A 289 18.99 15.72 -18.78
N MET A 290 17.74 15.81 -19.20
CA MET A 290 16.59 15.44 -18.36
C MET A 290 16.53 13.94 -18.14
N ARG A 291 16.73 13.14 -19.20
CA ARG A 291 16.82 11.67 -19.10
C ARG A 291 17.87 11.25 -18.09
N LEU A 292 19.08 11.81 -18.15
CA LEU A 292 20.17 11.46 -17.23
C LEU A 292 19.82 11.78 -15.77
N LYS A 293 19.15 12.91 -15.50
CA LYS A 293 18.67 13.23 -14.14
C LYS A 293 17.64 12.22 -13.65
N THR A 294 16.69 11.84 -14.50
CA THR A 294 15.70 10.81 -14.17
C THR A 294 16.35 9.47 -13.88
N ILE A 295 17.31 9.03 -14.71
CA ILE A 295 18.06 7.78 -14.50
C ILE A 295 18.78 7.77 -13.15
N ARG A 296 19.43 8.90 -12.78
CA ARG A 296 20.10 9.04 -11.47
C ARG A 296 19.10 8.93 -10.32
N ASN A 297 17.97 9.61 -10.41
CA ASN A 297 16.94 9.55 -9.37
C ASN A 297 16.29 8.15 -9.29
N HIS A 298 16.11 7.46 -10.41
CA HIS A 298 15.60 6.09 -10.43
C HIS A 298 16.60 5.16 -9.74
N SER A 299 17.88 5.24 -10.09
CA SER A 299 18.94 4.46 -9.44
C SER A 299 19.00 4.72 -7.94
N ALA A 300 18.84 5.99 -7.52
CA ALA A 300 18.78 6.35 -6.11
C ALA A 300 17.56 5.73 -5.39
N ALA A 301 16.41 5.60 -6.06
CA ALA A 301 15.24 4.93 -5.50
C ALA A 301 15.49 3.44 -5.23
N HIS A 302 16.20 2.73 -6.13
CA HIS A 302 16.61 1.32 -5.93
C HIS A 302 17.54 1.17 -4.72
N LEU A 303 18.53 2.05 -4.58
CA LEU A 303 19.44 2.04 -3.44
C LEU A 303 18.72 2.38 -2.14
N PHE A 304 17.80 3.34 -2.17
CA PHE A 304 16.98 3.69 -1.02
C PHE A 304 16.09 2.54 -0.58
N HIS A 305 15.44 1.84 -1.52
CA HIS A 305 14.57 0.71 -1.20
C HIS A 305 15.32 -0.41 -0.48
N GLN A 306 16.55 -0.71 -0.90
CA GLN A 306 17.40 -1.65 -0.18
C GLN A 306 17.83 -1.10 1.19
N ALA A 307 18.21 0.18 1.27
CA ALA A 307 18.62 0.83 2.52
C ALA A 307 17.55 0.76 3.61
N ILE A 308 16.30 1.09 3.28
CA ILE A 308 15.20 1.05 4.23
C ILE A 308 14.90 -0.38 4.69
N LYS A 309 15.15 -1.40 3.86
CA LYS A 309 14.99 -2.80 4.27
C LYS A 309 16.08 -3.26 5.23
N ASP A 310 17.31 -2.85 4.99
CA ASP A 310 18.45 -3.17 5.85
C ASP A 310 18.31 -2.49 7.23
N ILE A 311 17.81 -1.25 7.22
CA ILE A 311 17.72 -0.41 8.43
C ILE A 311 16.39 -0.66 9.14
N PHE A 312 15.26 -0.46 8.48
CA PHE A 312 13.92 -0.56 9.10
C PHE A 312 13.37 -1.98 9.16
N GLY A 313 13.87 -2.88 8.31
CA GLY A 313 13.48 -4.30 8.28
C GLY A 313 12.81 -4.71 6.97
N LYS A 314 12.76 -6.03 6.73
CA LYS A 314 12.30 -6.62 5.45
C LYS A 314 10.84 -6.29 5.11
N HIS A 315 10.03 -5.90 6.09
CA HIS A 315 8.65 -5.48 5.88
C HIS A 315 8.54 -4.18 5.10
N ALA A 316 9.55 -3.31 5.09
CA ALA A 316 9.54 -2.06 4.34
C ALA A 316 9.59 -2.33 2.82
N ASN A 317 8.42 -2.35 2.18
CA ASN A 317 8.22 -2.61 0.76
C ASN A 317 7.57 -1.41 0.08
N GLN A 318 7.94 -1.17 -1.18
CA GLN A 318 7.33 -0.13 -2.00
C GLN A 318 5.79 -0.26 -2.06
N GLN A 319 5.10 0.86 -1.84
CA GLN A 319 3.66 1.04 -2.02
C GLN A 319 3.34 2.08 -3.11
N GLY A 320 4.32 2.91 -3.47
CA GLY A 320 4.22 3.91 -4.52
C GLY A 320 5.58 4.51 -4.84
N SER A 321 5.77 4.93 -6.09
CA SER A 321 6.99 5.59 -6.52
C SER A 321 6.67 6.65 -7.58
N GLN A 322 7.36 7.77 -7.49
CA GLN A 322 7.36 8.82 -8.51
C GLN A 322 8.80 9.28 -8.73
N VAL A 323 9.31 9.17 -9.94
CA VAL A 323 10.68 9.56 -10.29
C VAL A 323 10.64 10.59 -11.42
N SER A 324 11.17 11.77 -11.16
CA SER A 324 11.26 12.88 -12.12
C SER A 324 12.69 13.41 -12.22
N PRO A 325 13.01 14.26 -13.22
CA PRO A 325 14.31 14.92 -13.31
C PRO A 325 14.66 15.83 -12.12
N LYS A 326 13.66 16.32 -11.37
CA LYS A 326 13.84 17.28 -10.27
C LYS A 326 13.94 16.61 -8.92
N SER A 327 13.11 15.60 -8.68
CA SER A 327 13.02 14.87 -7.42
C SER A 327 12.39 13.49 -7.65
N TRP A 328 12.47 12.65 -6.63
CA TRP A 328 11.71 11.41 -6.55
C TRP A 328 11.02 11.31 -5.20
N ARG A 329 9.91 10.56 -5.16
CA ARG A 329 9.13 10.21 -3.97
C ARG A 329 9.00 8.69 -3.93
N PHE A 330 9.14 8.11 -2.76
CA PHE A 330 9.01 6.68 -2.55
C PHE A 330 8.18 6.42 -1.30
N ASP A 331 7.03 5.82 -1.53
CA ASP A 331 6.08 5.50 -0.49
C ASP A 331 6.32 4.03 -0.10
N PHE A 332 6.53 3.74 1.18
CA PHE A 332 6.76 2.39 1.67
C PHE A 332 5.92 2.13 2.92
N ASN A 333 5.59 0.87 3.16
CA ASN A 333 4.87 0.49 4.38
C ASN A 333 5.84 0.45 5.56
N HIS A 334 5.52 1.18 6.61
CA HIS A 334 6.26 1.16 7.85
C HIS A 334 5.34 1.45 9.03
N PHE A 335 5.64 0.87 10.19
CA PHE A 335 4.71 0.83 11.32
C PHE A 335 4.69 2.15 12.11
N GLU A 336 5.71 2.99 11.94
CA GLU A 336 5.85 4.24 12.65
C GLU A 336 6.46 5.37 11.83
N THR A 337 6.47 6.56 12.43
CA THR A 337 7.28 7.65 11.90
C THR A 337 8.69 7.44 12.43
N GLU A 338 9.66 7.37 11.55
CA GLU A 338 11.06 7.17 11.93
C GLU A 338 11.67 8.45 12.50
N SER A 339 12.68 8.30 13.36
CA SER A 339 13.41 9.44 13.92
C SER A 339 14.36 10.05 12.89
N ASP A 340 14.70 11.33 13.09
CA ASP A 340 15.68 12.02 12.24
C ASP A 340 17.02 11.26 12.17
N ASP A 341 17.48 10.69 13.28
CA ASP A 341 18.71 9.88 13.32
C ASP A 341 18.65 8.66 12.41
N ARG A 342 17.49 7.98 12.37
CA ARG A 342 17.27 6.80 11.54
C ARG A 342 17.14 7.15 10.06
N ILE A 343 16.53 8.30 9.76
CA ILE A 343 16.49 8.86 8.41
C ILE A 343 17.92 9.21 7.93
N LEU A 344 18.74 9.82 8.79
CA LEU A 344 20.13 10.14 8.49
C LEU A 344 20.99 8.87 8.33
N GLU A 345 20.67 7.79 9.04
CA GLU A 345 21.30 6.48 8.85
C GLU A 345 21.04 5.94 7.42
N VAL A 346 19.80 6.01 6.93
CA VAL A 346 19.44 5.65 5.56
C VAL A 346 20.19 6.50 4.54
N GLU A 347 20.19 7.83 4.73
CA GLU A 347 20.88 8.75 3.84
C GLU A 347 22.38 8.43 3.76
N LYS A 348 23.03 8.20 4.91
CA LYS A 348 24.44 7.86 4.99
C LYS A 348 24.74 6.55 4.28
N LEU A 349 23.90 5.54 4.46
CA LEU A 349 24.08 4.23 3.83
C LEU A 349 23.98 4.32 2.31
N VAL A 350 22.96 5.01 1.80
CA VAL A 350 22.79 5.24 0.35
C VAL A 350 23.99 6.01 -0.22
N LYS A 351 24.43 7.09 0.45
CA LYS A 351 25.61 7.86 0.01
C LYS A 351 26.89 7.03 -0.01
N ALA A 352 27.08 6.12 0.95
CA ALA A 352 28.25 5.25 0.97
C ALA A 352 28.28 4.33 -0.28
N TYR A 353 27.15 3.78 -0.70
CA TYR A 353 27.07 2.99 -1.94
C TYR A 353 27.18 3.83 -3.21
N ILE A 354 26.87 5.11 -3.17
CA ILE A 354 27.08 6.01 -4.31
C ILE A 354 28.56 6.42 -4.44
N HIS A 355 29.22 6.78 -3.33
CA HIS A 355 30.54 7.42 -3.36
C HIS A 355 31.71 6.49 -3.04
N GLU A 356 31.53 5.60 -2.06
CA GLU A 356 32.63 4.82 -1.48
C GLU A 356 32.69 3.39 -2.05
N LYS A 357 31.56 2.89 -2.55
CA LYS A 357 31.43 1.55 -3.13
C LYS A 357 30.68 1.60 -4.47
N PRO A 358 31.26 2.19 -5.52
CA PRO A 358 30.59 2.25 -6.81
C PRO A 358 30.23 0.84 -7.27
N LEU A 359 28.94 0.65 -7.59
CA LEU A 359 28.38 -0.63 -8.00
C LEU A 359 28.23 -0.64 -9.51
N ASP A 360 28.57 -1.77 -10.12
CA ASP A 360 28.20 -2.02 -11.52
C ASP A 360 26.68 -2.18 -11.60
N VAL A 361 26.07 -1.53 -12.61
CA VAL A 361 24.65 -1.71 -12.92
C VAL A 361 24.53 -2.69 -14.08
N ILE A 362 24.10 -3.91 -13.78
CA ILE A 362 23.94 -4.99 -14.74
C ILE A 362 22.45 -5.16 -15.04
N ILE A 363 22.07 -5.01 -16.30
CA ILE A 363 20.69 -5.20 -16.77
C ILE A 363 20.60 -6.53 -17.51
N ARG A 364 19.60 -7.34 -17.18
CA ARG A 364 19.39 -8.65 -17.82
C ARG A 364 17.91 -8.92 -18.00
N ASP A 365 17.53 -9.40 -19.18
CA ASP A 365 16.22 -10.03 -19.39
C ASP A 365 16.37 -11.53 -19.14
N MET A 366 15.56 -12.08 -18.24
CA MET A 366 15.65 -13.49 -17.86
C MET A 366 14.30 -14.05 -17.39
N PRO A 367 14.14 -15.39 -17.34
CA PRO A 367 12.95 -16.00 -16.77
C PRO A 367 12.70 -15.56 -15.32
N LEU A 368 11.45 -15.33 -14.94
CA LEU A 368 11.06 -14.90 -13.60
C LEU A 368 11.63 -15.81 -12.49
N GLU A 369 11.65 -17.12 -12.73
CA GLU A 369 12.18 -18.10 -11.78
C GLU A 369 13.71 -18.01 -11.62
N GLU A 370 14.45 -17.62 -12.65
CA GLU A 370 15.89 -17.37 -12.55
C GLU A 370 16.18 -16.06 -11.80
N ALA A 371 15.39 -15.03 -12.07
CA ALA A 371 15.48 -13.75 -11.34
C ALA A 371 15.28 -13.95 -9.83
N ARG A 372 14.31 -14.78 -9.43
CA ARG A 372 14.09 -15.14 -8.01
C ARG A 372 15.29 -15.85 -7.38
N LYS A 373 15.95 -16.76 -8.11
CA LYS A 373 17.12 -17.51 -7.60
C LYS A 373 18.33 -16.62 -7.31
N ILE A 374 18.51 -15.54 -8.07
CA ILE A 374 19.58 -14.56 -7.82
C ILE A 374 19.20 -13.51 -6.76
N GLY A 375 18.04 -13.67 -6.10
CA GLY A 375 17.55 -12.78 -5.07
C GLY A 375 16.97 -11.47 -5.60
N ALA A 376 16.60 -11.39 -6.89
CA ALA A 376 15.93 -10.21 -7.42
C ALA A 376 14.54 -10.07 -6.83
N MET A 377 14.25 -8.88 -6.34
CA MET A 377 13.00 -8.58 -5.68
C MET A 377 11.91 -8.23 -6.69
N ALA A 378 10.76 -8.89 -6.56
CA ALA A 378 9.54 -8.48 -7.22
C ALA A 378 8.86 -7.38 -6.39
N LEU A 379 8.39 -6.33 -7.05
CA LEU A 379 7.65 -5.25 -6.41
C LEU A 379 6.24 -5.74 -6.04
N PHE A 380 5.77 -5.29 -4.88
CA PHE A 380 4.47 -5.70 -4.35
C PHE A 380 3.33 -5.16 -5.23
N GLY A 381 2.41 -6.04 -5.64
CA GLY A 381 1.22 -5.68 -6.41
C GLY A 381 1.40 -5.65 -7.93
N GLU A 382 2.63 -5.77 -8.43
CA GLU A 382 2.93 -5.84 -9.86
C GLU A 382 2.68 -7.24 -10.43
N LYS A 383 2.22 -7.30 -11.69
CA LYS A 383 2.09 -8.55 -12.45
C LYS A 383 3.26 -8.66 -13.42
N TYR A 384 4.03 -9.72 -13.30
CA TYR A 384 5.18 -10.00 -14.14
C TYR A 384 4.85 -11.08 -15.18
N GLY A 385 5.40 -10.92 -16.38
CA GLY A 385 5.38 -11.97 -17.41
C GLY A 385 6.43 -13.06 -17.16
N ASP A 386 6.53 -14.02 -18.07
CA ASP A 386 7.48 -15.15 -17.96
C ASP A 386 8.94 -14.68 -18.05
N VAL A 387 9.20 -13.63 -18.84
CA VAL A 387 10.49 -12.96 -18.94
C VAL A 387 10.39 -11.60 -18.26
N VAL A 388 11.37 -11.29 -17.41
CA VAL A 388 11.43 -10.05 -16.65
C VAL A 388 12.78 -9.37 -16.82
N ARG A 389 12.74 -8.04 -16.81
CA ARG A 389 13.94 -7.20 -16.80
C ARG A 389 14.42 -7.01 -15.37
N VAL A 390 15.64 -7.44 -15.09
CA VAL A 390 16.31 -7.31 -13.79
C VAL A 390 17.31 -6.17 -13.85
N VAL A 391 17.22 -5.26 -12.88
CA VAL A 391 18.24 -4.25 -12.61
C VAL A 391 19.02 -4.73 -11.38
N ASP A 392 20.28 -5.09 -11.60
CA ASP A 392 21.20 -5.59 -10.57
C ASP A 392 22.28 -4.54 -10.32
N MET A 393 22.23 -3.92 -9.15
CA MET A 393 23.24 -2.99 -8.64
C MET A 393 24.10 -3.65 -7.57
N GLY A 394 24.22 -4.99 -7.54
CA GLY A 394 24.92 -5.73 -6.50
C GLY A 394 24.18 -5.74 -5.17
N TRP A 395 24.15 -4.60 -4.46
CA TRP A 395 23.46 -4.47 -3.17
C TRP A 395 21.93 -4.47 -3.32
N SER A 396 21.42 -3.76 -4.34
CA SER A 396 19.99 -3.79 -4.71
C SER A 396 19.79 -4.60 -5.99
N LYS A 397 18.77 -5.46 -6.01
CA LYS A 397 18.36 -6.26 -7.19
C LYS A 397 16.86 -6.26 -7.30
N GLU A 398 16.32 -5.71 -8.38
CA GLU A 398 14.88 -5.53 -8.54
C GLU A 398 14.40 -5.85 -9.96
N LEU A 399 13.16 -6.31 -10.06
CA LEU A 399 12.45 -6.41 -11.33
C LEU A 399 11.94 -5.03 -11.74
N CYS A 400 12.53 -4.44 -12.78
CA CYS A 400 12.27 -3.05 -13.17
C CYS A 400 12.33 -2.88 -14.70
N GLY A 401 11.24 -2.35 -15.25
CA GLY A 401 11.03 -2.11 -16.68
C GLY A 401 11.51 -0.75 -17.14
#